data_AF-A0A3D8YJI6-F1
#
_entry.id   AF-A0A3D8YJI6-F1
#
_cell.length_a   1.000
_cell.length_b   1.000
_cell.length_c   1.000
_cell.angle_alpha   90.00
_cell.angle_beta   90.00
_cell.angle_gamma   90.00
#
_symmetry.space_group_name_H-M   'P 1'
#
loop_
_entity.id
_entity.type
_entity.pdbx_description
1 polymer ?
#
loop_
_entity_poly.entity_id
_entity_poly.type
_entity_poly.pdbx_seq_one_letter_code
_entity_poly.pdbx_strand_id
1 'polypeptide(L)'
;CLEAARILGLKNDERVLNLQGDEPFLEKEVILALLEATQNAPFMATCAKVIVEEQAKNPNLVKVVLDNQNNALYFSRSLIPFLRDFDAKRQTPLSGHIGL
;
A
#
# COMPACT_ATOMS: atom_id res chain seq x y z
N CYS A 1 -9.25 -5.30 -11.73
CA CYS A 1 -9.13 -4.03 -12.47
C CYS A 1 -8.90 -4.21 -13.98
N LEU A 2 -7.91 -5.00 -14.45
CA LEU A 2 -7.60 -5.14 -15.89
C LEU A 2 -8.79 -5.60 -16.76
N GLU A 3 -9.55 -6.59 -16.29
CA GLU A 3 -10.73 -7.08 -17.00
C GLU A 3 -11.80 -5.98 -17.18
N ALA A 4 -12.12 -5.26 -16.10
CA ALA A 4 -13.06 -4.14 -16.14
C ALA A 4 -12.59 -3.02 -17.09
N ALA A 5 -11.29 -2.68 -17.06
CA ALA A 5 -10.71 -1.69 -17.97
C ALA A 5 -10.87 -2.09 -19.45
N ARG A 6 -10.70 -3.39 -19.76
CA ARG A 6 -10.91 -3.92 -21.13
C ARG A 6 -12.38 -3.85 -21.54
N ILE A 7 -13.31 -4.23 -20.66
CA ILE A 7 -14.76 -4.17 -20.93
C ILE A 7 -15.21 -2.73 -21.20
N LEU A 8 -14.66 -1.76 -20.46
CA LEU A 8 -14.94 -0.34 -20.61
C LEU A 8 -14.23 0.31 -21.80
N GLY A 9 -13.33 -0.41 -22.48
CA GLY A 9 -12.58 0.10 -23.63
C GLY A 9 -11.62 1.23 -23.28
N LEU A 10 -11.08 1.22 -22.05
CA LEU A 10 -10.17 2.27 -21.58
C LEU A 10 -8.88 2.32 -22.41
N LYS A 11 -8.36 3.52 -22.64
CA LYS A 11 -7.09 3.73 -23.34
C LYS A 11 -5.91 3.44 -22.40
N ASN A 12 -4.74 3.19 -22.99
CA ASN A 12 -3.53 2.87 -22.22
C ASN A 12 -3.02 4.01 -21.34
N ASP A 13 -3.42 5.25 -21.62
CA ASP A 13 -3.05 6.46 -20.88
C ASP A 13 -4.10 6.88 -19.84
N GLU A 14 -5.21 6.13 -19.72
CA GLU A 14 -6.22 6.40 -18.70
C GLU A 14 -5.81 5.87 -17.33
N ARG A 15 -5.99 6.73 -16.31
CA ARG A 15 -5.65 6.41 -14.93
C ARG A 15 -6.82 5.68 -14.28
N VAL A 16 -6.56 4.47 -13.80
CA VAL A 16 -7.56 3.65 -13.11
C VAL A 16 -7.22 3.60 -11.63
N LEU A 17 -8.16 4.03 -10.78
CA LEU A 17 -8.11 3.78 -9.35
C LEU A 17 -8.98 2.57 -9.05
N ASN A 18 -8.36 1.49 -8.57
CA ASN A 18 -9.11 0.36 -8.03
C ASN A 18 -9.45 0.71 -6.57
N LEU A 19 -10.70 0.47 -6.17
CA LEU A 19 -11.17 0.64 -4.80
C LEU A 19 -11.82 -0.67 -4.39
N GLN A 20 -11.28 -1.33 -3.36
CA GLN A 20 -11.84 -2.59 -2.88
C GLN A 20 -13.10 -2.34 -2.04
N GLY A 21 -14.12 -3.17 -2.23
CA GLY A 21 -15.42 -3.01 -1.54
C GLY A 21 -15.43 -3.45 -0.07
N ASP A 22 -14.35 -4.08 0.40
CA ASP A 22 -14.14 -4.52 1.77
C ASP A 22 -13.47 -3.47 2.67
N GLU A 23 -13.11 -2.30 2.11
CA GLU A 23 -12.61 -1.12 2.82
C GLU A 23 -13.66 0.02 2.83
N PRO A 24 -14.82 -0.12 3.51
CA PRO A 24 -15.92 0.84 3.46
C PRO A 24 -15.61 2.19 4.14
N PHE A 25 -14.53 2.27 4.90
CA PHE A 25 -14.10 3.47 5.64
C PHE A 25 -12.84 4.10 5.04
N LEU A 26 -12.65 3.97 3.72
CA LEU A 26 -11.53 4.64 3.06
C LEU A 26 -11.70 6.17 3.15
N GLU A 27 -10.80 6.79 3.88
CA GLU A 27 -10.76 8.25 4.05
C GLU A 27 -10.43 8.94 2.72
N LYS A 28 -11.06 10.10 2.49
CA LYS A 28 -10.90 10.87 1.25
C LYS A 28 -9.45 11.28 1.00
N GLU A 29 -8.71 11.52 2.08
CA GLU A 29 -7.31 11.92 2.10
C GLU A 29 -6.42 10.85 1.45
N VAL A 30 -6.78 9.56 1.56
CA VAL A 30 -6.04 8.46 0.93
C VAL A 30 -6.19 8.52 -0.59
N ILE A 31 -7.39 8.80 -1.09
CA ILE A 31 -7.65 8.96 -2.52
C ILE A 31 -6.86 10.15 -3.06
N LEU A 32 -6.89 11.29 -2.37
CA LEU A 32 -6.14 12.49 -2.76
C LEU A 32 -4.63 12.24 -2.79
N ALA A 33 -4.09 11.56 -1.78
CA ALA A 33 -2.68 11.20 -1.71
C ALA A 33 -2.24 10.29 -2.88
N LEU A 34 -3.09 9.35 -3.30
CA LEU A 34 -2.79 8.51 -4.47
C LEU A 34 -2.81 9.29 -5.76
N LEU A 35 -3.79 10.17 -5.94
CA LEU A 35 -3.88 11.03 -7.11
C LEU A 35 -2.65 11.93 -7.23
N GLU A 36 -2.15 12.45 -6.12
CA GLU A 36 -0.91 13.22 -6.04
C GLU A 36 0.32 12.36 -6.35
N ALA A 37 0.48 11.21 -5.69
CA ALA A 37 1.60 10.29 -5.92
C ALA A 37 1.70 9.82 -7.38
N THR A 38 0.56 9.72 -8.07
CA THR A 38 0.49 9.32 -9.47
C THR A 38 0.70 10.47 -10.46
N GLN A 39 0.89 11.73 -10.01
CA GLN A 39 1.22 12.86 -10.89
C GLN A 39 2.59 12.73 -11.56
N ASN A 40 3.56 12.08 -10.89
CA ASN A 40 4.90 11.83 -11.43
C ASN A 40 4.95 10.62 -12.38
N ALA A 41 3.80 10.19 -12.90
CA ALA A 41 3.64 9.06 -13.83
C ALA A 41 4.31 7.73 -13.40
N PRO A 42 4.23 7.28 -12.13
CA PRO A 42 4.58 5.91 -11.81
C PRO A 42 3.63 4.95 -12.53
N PHE A 43 4.14 3.81 -12.98
CA PHE A 43 3.33 2.75 -13.60
C PHE A 43 2.21 2.25 -12.66
N MET A 44 2.47 2.28 -11.35
CA MET A 44 1.53 1.88 -10.30
C MET A 44 1.90 2.60 -9.01
N ALA A 45 0.90 3.02 -8.24
CA ALA A 45 1.06 3.52 -6.88
C ALA A 45 0.05 2.85 -5.96
N THR A 46 0.38 2.77 -4.68
CA THR A 46 -0.50 2.26 -3.64
C THR A 46 -0.25 2.99 -2.33
N CYS A 47 -1.10 2.76 -1.33
CA CYS A 47 -0.94 3.33 -0.01
C CYS A 47 -0.50 2.28 1.01
N ALA A 48 0.26 2.77 1.98
CA ALA A 48 0.61 2.04 3.17
C ALA A 48 0.40 2.94 4.39
N LYS A 49 0.04 2.36 5.52
CA LYS A 49 -0.06 3.04 6.81
C LYS A 49 0.94 2.46 7.79
N VAL A 50 1.44 3.28 8.70
CA VAL A 50 2.19 2.78 9.84
C VAL A 50 1.24 2.00 10.75
N ILE A 51 1.67 0.80 11.14
CA ILE A 51 0.90 -0.12 11.99
C ILE A 51 1.69 -0.43 13.27
N VAL A 52 0.96 -0.82 14.31
CA VAL A 52 1.56 -1.30 15.55
C VAL A 52 1.97 -2.78 15.44
N GLU A 53 2.86 -3.24 16.30
CA GLU A 53 3.39 -4.61 16.27
C GLU A 53 2.28 -5.68 16.34
N GLU A 54 1.23 -5.44 17.15
CA GLU A 54 0.09 -6.35 17.28
C GLU A 54 -0.63 -6.54 15.93
N GLN A 55 -0.86 -5.44 15.20
CA GLN A 55 -1.45 -5.46 13.87
C GLN A 55 -0.53 -6.15 12.86
N ALA A 56 0.79 -6.00 13.00
CA ALA A 56 1.75 -6.61 12.10
C ALA A 56 1.79 -8.14 12.21
N LYS A 57 1.45 -8.69 13.39
CA LYS A 57 1.30 -10.13 13.64
C LYS A 57 0.05 -10.73 12.99
N ASN A 58 -0.93 -9.91 12.57
CA ASN A 58 -2.11 -10.40 11.87
C ASN A 58 -1.75 -10.88 10.45
N PRO A 59 -1.99 -12.17 10.11
CA PRO A 59 -1.69 -12.71 8.77
C PRO A 59 -2.64 -12.22 7.68
N ASN A 60 -3.79 -11.64 8.04
CA ASN A 60 -4.74 -11.05 7.09
C ASN A 60 -4.31 -9.63 6.67
N LEU A 61 -3.44 -8.99 7.44
CA LEU A 61 -2.88 -7.69 7.11
C LEU A 61 -1.58 -7.90 6.33
N VAL A 62 -1.53 -7.42 5.08
CA VAL A 62 -0.32 -7.46 4.25
C VAL A 62 0.63 -6.36 4.70
N LYS A 63 1.87 -6.73 4.99
CA LYS A 63 2.95 -5.79 5.32
C LYS A 63 3.71 -5.42 4.07
N VAL A 64 4.28 -4.22 4.05
CA VAL A 64 5.12 -3.71 2.98
C VAL A 64 6.41 -3.15 3.54
N VAL A 65 7.51 -3.38 2.84
CA VAL A 65 8.81 -2.73 3.11
C VAL A 65 9.06 -1.71 2.00
N LEU A 66 9.47 -0.51 2.40
CA LEU A 66 9.75 0.61 1.51
C LEU A 66 11.26 0.91 1.46
N ASP A 67 11.74 1.45 0.34
CA ASP A 67 13.05 2.09 0.28
C ASP A 67 13.00 3.55 0.80
N ASN A 68 14.14 4.26 0.72
CA ASN A 68 14.25 5.65 1.16
C ASN A 68 13.56 6.66 0.21
N GLN A 69 13.04 6.21 -0.93
CA GLN A 69 12.28 6.99 -1.90
C GLN A 69 10.78 6.62 -1.87
N ASN A 70 10.34 5.85 -0.86
CA ASN A 70 8.98 5.33 -0.70
C ASN A 70 8.53 4.36 -1.80
N ASN A 71 9.45 3.76 -2.54
CA ASN A 71 9.11 2.66 -3.44
C ASN A 71 8.90 1.38 -2.63
N ALA A 72 7.85 0.64 -2.96
CA ALA A 72 7.61 -0.67 -2.36
C ALA A 72 8.64 -1.68 -2.85
N LEU A 73 9.45 -2.19 -1.92
CA LEU A 73 10.43 -3.24 -2.18
C LEU A 73 9.79 -4.62 -2.14
N TYR A 74 8.90 -4.86 -1.16
CA TYR A 74 8.33 -6.18 -0.94
C TYR A 74 7.04 -6.15 -0.14
N PHE A 75 6.10 -7.03 -0.51
CA PHE A 75 4.84 -7.26 0.19
C PHE A 75 4.79 -8.68 0.76
N SER A 76 4.32 -8.84 1.99
CA SER A 76 4.19 -10.17 2.61
C SER A 76 3.10 -10.24 3.67
N ARG A 77 2.51 -11.42 3.84
CA ARG A 77 1.69 -11.74 5.01
C ARG A 77 2.52 -12.12 6.23
N SER A 78 3.80 -12.45 6.05
CA SER A 78 4.74 -12.63 7.16
C SER A 78 5.09 -11.28 7.79
N LEU A 79 5.50 -11.30 9.05
CA LEU A 79 5.99 -10.12 9.75
C LEU A 79 7.29 -9.62 9.10
N ILE A 80 7.23 -8.46 8.43
CA ILE A 80 8.37 -7.80 7.80
C ILE A 80 8.38 -6.31 8.16
N PRO A 81 9.58 -5.70 8.30
CA PRO A 81 10.89 -6.35 8.39
C PRO A 81 11.01 -7.23 9.65
N PHE A 82 11.84 -8.28 9.58
CA PHE A 82 12.12 -9.10 10.75
C PHE A 82 12.93 -8.28 11.77
N LEU A 83 12.38 -8.13 12.98
CA LEU A 83 13.01 -7.41 14.07
C LEU A 83 13.93 -8.38 14.83
N ARG A 84 15.22 -8.40 14.46
CA ARG A 84 16.20 -9.31 15.08
C ARG A 84 16.48 -8.96 16.54
N ASP A 85 16.66 -7.67 16.82
CA ASP A 85 16.89 -7.13 18.15
C ASP A 85 15.78 -6.13 18.45
N PHE A 86 15.11 -6.27 19.59
CA PHE A 86 14.13 -5.29 20.06
C PHE A 86 14.89 -4.10 20.66
N ASP A 87 15.62 -3.39 19.81
CA ASP A 87 16.35 -2.20 20.24
C ASP A 87 15.38 -1.03 20.30
N ALA A 88 14.99 -0.65 21.52
CA ALA A 88 14.04 0.43 21.77
C ALA A 88 14.45 1.77 21.11
N LYS A 89 15.71 1.91 20.69
CA LYS A 89 16.27 3.09 20.04
C LYS A 89 16.14 3.10 18.50
N ARG A 90 15.86 1.98 17.85
CA ARG A 90 15.67 1.87 16.39
C ARG A 90 14.33 1.19 16.08
N GLN A 91 13.26 1.97 16.18
CA GLN A 91 11.95 1.55 15.69
C GLN A 91 11.90 1.80 14.18
N THR A 92 12.22 0.79 13.37
CA THR A 92 11.81 0.83 11.96
C THR A 92 10.28 0.76 11.93
N PRO A 93 9.59 1.75 11.35
CA PRO A 93 8.14 1.72 11.29
C PRO A 93 7.69 0.46 10.52
N LEU A 94 6.71 -0.24 11.08
CA LEU A 94 6.05 -1.34 10.38
C LEU A 94 4.97 -0.73 9.50
N SER A 95 4.93 -1.13 8.23
CA SER A 95 3.97 -0.60 7.27
C SER A 95 2.99 -1.67 6.84
N GLY A 96 1.70 -1.40 7.01
CA GLY A 96 0.61 -2.20 6.49
C GLY A 96 0.13 -1.63 5.15
N HIS A 97 0.00 -2.48 4.15
CA HIS A 97 -0.60 -2.12 2.87
C HIS A 97 -2.10 -1.88 3.03
N ILE A 98 -2.60 -0.84 2.37
CA ILE A 98 -4.03 -0.55 2.23
C ILE A 98 -4.45 -1.05 0.85
N GLY A 99 -5.34 -2.04 0.83
CA GLY A 99 -5.84 -2.65 -0.39
C GLY A 99 -6.69 -1.64 -1.17
N LEU A 100 -6.16 -1.19 -2.30
CA LEU A 100 -6.83 -0.29 -3.25
C LEU A 100 -6.71 -0.90 -4.64
#